data_AF-A0A7J3S9T0-F1
#
_entry.id   AF-A0A7J3S9T0-F1
#
_cell.length_a   1.000
_cell.length_b   1.000
_cell.length_c   1.000
_cell.angle_alpha   90.00
_cell.angle_beta   90.00
_cell.angle_gamma   90.00
#
_symmetry.space_group_name_H-M   'P 1'
#
loop_
_entity.id
_entity.type
_entity.pdbx_description
1 polymer ?
#
loop_
_entity_poly.entity_id
_entity_poly.type
_entity_poly.pdbx_seq_one_letter_code
_entity_poly.pdbx_strand_id
1 'polypeptide(L)'
;MSGGFDAISDLERRSLIRGFKGLSNYSLLYIVASLLLGFSLFLGFMRFMMVRRAFNIPLLSESILFLIMGLAGSLILLVAIFVYLMDSMSGFSEFNSRYSTSSSMVKIGYLGACLMFIIGFVVRWILPLIGLILIFLGVLLLIVGKIGFVSLLVKLNGDFKESAFLISAVIYIVGILLPPLDFVASIILFIASDSMLSRVKVAQTSAVSV
;
A
#
# COMPACT_ATOMS: atom_id res chain seq x y z
N MET A 1 27.41 -8.71 -14.96
CA MET A 1 26.08 -9.02 -15.54
C MET A 1 25.48 -7.71 -16.06
N SER A 2 25.71 -7.39 -17.33
CA SER A 2 25.50 -6.06 -17.94
C SER A 2 24.82 -6.19 -19.31
N GLY A 3 23.59 -6.66 -19.38
CA GLY A 3 22.95 -6.89 -20.68
C GLY A 3 21.45 -7.11 -20.67
N GLY A 4 20.74 -6.50 -19.72
CA GLY A 4 19.27 -6.63 -19.62
C GLY A 4 18.50 -5.33 -19.85
N PHE A 5 19.16 -4.17 -19.82
CA PHE A 5 18.49 -2.86 -19.83
C PHE A 5 18.70 -2.07 -21.14
N ASP A 6 19.66 -2.45 -21.98
CA ASP A 6 20.03 -1.70 -23.19
C ASP A 6 19.08 -1.94 -24.38
N ALA A 7 18.23 -2.97 -24.30
CA ALA A 7 17.24 -3.31 -25.34
C ALA A 7 15.83 -2.74 -25.06
N ILE A 8 15.66 -1.98 -23.97
CA ILE A 8 14.37 -1.44 -23.56
C ILE A 8 14.18 -0.07 -24.23
N SER A 9 13.06 0.11 -24.93
CA SER A 9 12.74 1.39 -25.57
C SER A 9 12.65 2.52 -24.53
N ASP A 10 12.98 3.76 -24.91
CA ASP A 10 12.89 4.92 -23.99
C ASP A 10 11.48 5.12 -23.41
N LEU A 11 10.45 4.64 -24.12
CA LEU A 11 9.07 4.65 -23.65
C LEU A 11 8.85 3.66 -22.50
N GLU A 12 9.28 2.41 -22.66
CA GLU A 12 9.20 1.33 -21.65
C GLU A 12 10.08 1.63 -20.42
N ARG A 13 11.24 2.25 -20.63
CA ARG A 13 12.11 2.66 -19.51
C ARG A 13 11.45 3.74 -18.66
N ARG A 14 10.78 4.73 -19.28
CA ARG A 14 10.04 5.77 -18.55
C ARG A 14 8.86 5.21 -17.78
N SER A 15 8.13 4.25 -18.32
CA SER A 15 7.02 3.59 -17.61
C SER A 15 7.51 2.75 -16.42
N LEU A 16 8.65 2.05 -16.56
CA LEU A 16 9.32 1.37 -15.46
C LEU A 16 9.78 2.30 -14.33
N ILE A 17 10.43 3.41 -14.68
CA ILE A 17 10.87 4.41 -13.69
C ILE A 17 9.66 4.96 -12.93
N ARG A 18 8.55 5.23 -13.63
CA ARG A 18 7.30 5.67 -13.01
C ARG A 18 6.73 4.58 -12.08
N GLY A 19 6.73 3.33 -12.53
CA GLY A 19 6.33 2.15 -11.76
C GLY A 19 7.07 2.03 -10.43
N PHE A 20 8.41 1.98 -10.47
CA PHE A 20 9.24 1.85 -9.28
C PHE A 20 9.22 3.08 -8.37
N LYS A 21 9.20 4.29 -8.96
CA LYS A 21 9.07 5.53 -8.19
C LYS A 21 7.74 5.60 -7.44
N GLY A 22 6.64 5.21 -8.09
CA GLY A 22 5.33 5.10 -7.45
C GLY A 22 5.33 4.07 -6.32
N LEU A 23 5.97 2.91 -6.51
CA LEU A 23 6.05 1.85 -5.51
C LEU A 23 6.89 2.24 -4.29
N SER A 24 8.01 2.93 -4.51
CA SER A 24 8.86 3.50 -3.46
C SER A 24 8.10 4.59 -2.67
N ASN A 25 7.45 5.53 -3.35
CA ASN A 25 6.68 6.57 -2.67
C ASN A 25 5.47 6.00 -1.92
N TYR A 26 4.79 5.01 -2.49
CA TYR A 26 3.70 4.28 -1.83
C TYR A 26 4.19 3.64 -0.53
N SER A 27 5.27 2.88 -0.59
CA SER A 27 5.80 2.17 0.58
C SER A 27 6.26 3.13 1.67
N LEU A 28 6.93 4.24 1.32
CA LEU A 28 7.32 5.27 2.29
C LEU A 28 6.09 5.88 2.97
N LEU A 29 5.08 6.31 2.21
CA LEU A 29 3.87 6.89 2.78
C LEU A 29 3.07 5.86 3.59
N TYR A 30 3.08 4.60 3.19
CA TYR A 30 2.46 3.51 3.96
C TYR A 30 3.16 3.29 5.31
N ILE A 31 4.49 3.33 5.35
CA ILE A 31 5.28 3.26 6.60
C ILE A 31 4.88 4.40 7.54
N VAL A 32 4.85 5.63 7.02
CA VAL A 32 4.44 6.81 7.82
C VAL A 32 2.98 6.66 8.29
N ALA A 33 2.06 6.30 7.41
CA ALA A 33 0.66 6.12 7.74
C ALA A 33 0.44 5.02 8.79
N SER A 34 1.09 3.87 8.65
CA SER A 34 0.99 2.75 9.58
C SER A 34 1.60 3.06 10.94
N LEU A 35 2.65 3.88 11.02
CA LEU A 35 3.15 4.40 12.29
C LEU A 35 2.14 5.33 12.97
N LEU A 36 1.54 6.28 12.24
CA LEU A 36 0.52 7.16 12.80
C LEU A 36 -0.72 6.39 13.27
N LEU A 37 -1.21 5.47 12.45
CA LEU A 37 -2.38 4.62 12.77
C LEU A 37 -2.07 3.67 13.92
N GLY A 38 -0.90 3.02 13.90
CA GLY A 38 -0.45 2.10 14.94
C GLY A 38 -0.27 2.81 16.29
N PHE A 39 0.33 3.99 16.30
CA PHE A 39 0.48 4.80 17.50
C PHE A 39 -0.88 5.28 18.04
N SER A 40 -1.78 5.72 17.15
CA SER A 40 -3.16 6.07 17.52
C SER A 40 -3.91 4.89 18.13
N LEU A 41 -3.78 3.69 17.56
CA LEU A 41 -4.41 2.46 18.09
C LEU A 41 -3.80 2.04 19.42
N PHE A 42 -2.48 2.11 19.55
CA PHE A 42 -1.77 1.76 20.79
C PHE A 42 -2.19 2.67 21.95
N LEU A 43 -2.24 3.99 21.73
CA LEU A 43 -2.74 4.94 22.72
C LEU A 43 -4.21 4.69 23.06
N GLY A 44 -5.05 4.44 22.06
CA GLY A 44 -6.46 4.09 22.27
C GLY A 44 -6.65 2.80 23.07
N PHE A 45 -5.83 1.78 22.81
CA PHE A 45 -5.85 0.51 23.53
C PHE A 45 -5.34 0.64 24.96
N MET A 46 -4.22 1.33 25.18
CA MET A 46 -3.69 1.64 26.51
C MET A 46 -4.74 2.40 27.34
N ARG A 47 -5.45 3.35 26.73
CA ARG A 47 -6.57 4.03 27.37
C ARG A 47 -7.71 3.06 27.68
N PHE A 48 -8.12 2.20 26.76
CA PHE A 48 -9.18 1.21 27.03
C PHE A 48 -8.84 0.33 28.25
N MET A 49 -7.58 -0.06 28.38
CA MET A 49 -7.07 -0.82 29.53
C MET A 49 -7.00 0.02 30.82
N MET A 50 -6.53 1.28 30.76
CA MET A 50 -6.44 2.17 31.92
C MET A 50 -7.80 2.66 32.41
N VAL A 51 -8.71 3.07 31.52
CA VAL A 51 -10.07 3.54 31.85
C VAL A 51 -10.90 2.40 32.46
N ARG A 52 -10.65 1.14 32.09
CA ARG A 52 -11.22 -0.02 32.78
C ARG A 52 -10.68 -0.23 34.20
N ARG A 53 -9.50 0.32 34.52
CA ARG A 53 -8.76 0.06 35.77
C ARG A 53 -8.78 1.23 36.76
N ALA A 54 -8.95 2.47 36.30
CA ALA A 54 -8.90 3.67 37.12
C ALA A 54 -10.14 4.53 36.93
N PHE A 55 -10.83 4.81 38.04
CA PHE A 55 -11.98 5.70 38.17
C PHE A 55 -11.92 6.96 37.30
N ASN A 56 -12.99 7.23 36.53
CA ASN A 56 -13.52 8.55 36.14
C ASN A 56 -12.55 9.76 36.14
N ILE A 57 -11.48 9.74 35.35
CA ILE A 57 -10.71 10.95 35.05
C ILE A 57 -11.06 11.43 33.64
N PRO A 58 -11.78 12.55 33.48
CA PRO A 58 -12.08 13.11 32.17
C PRO A 58 -10.88 13.91 31.66
N LEU A 59 -10.05 13.32 30.80
CA LEU A 59 -9.13 14.07 29.94
C LEU A 59 -9.70 14.19 28.52
N LEU A 60 -10.49 15.24 28.32
CA LEU A 60 -11.04 15.63 27.01
C LEU A 60 -9.93 16.07 26.02
N SER A 61 -8.79 16.57 26.50
CA SER A 61 -7.71 17.12 25.67
C SER A 61 -6.92 16.07 24.89
N GLU A 62 -6.57 14.95 25.50
CA GLU A 62 -5.83 13.86 24.83
C GLU A 62 -6.70 13.07 23.83
N SER A 63 -8.02 13.19 23.96
CA SER A 63 -8.97 12.51 23.07
C SER A 63 -8.90 13.03 21.64
N ILE A 64 -8.60 14.31 21.50
CA ILE A 64 -8.57 15.01 20.21
C ILE A 64 -7.28 14.66 19.46
N LEU A 65 -6.16 14.49 20.18
CA LEU A 65 -4.84 14.27 19.58
C LEU A 65 -4.74 12.91 18.88
N PHE A 66 -5.22 11.83 19.52
CA PHE A 66 -5.24 10.53 18.84
C PHE A 66 -6.21 10.52 17.65
N LEU A 67 -7.33 11.24 17.74
CA LEU A 67 -8.32 11.32 16.67
C LEU A 67 -7.70 12.04 15.45
N ILE A 68 -6.98 13.14 15.68
CA ILE A 68 -6.22 13.84 14.63
C ILE A 68 -5.13 12.94 14.05
N MET A 69 -4.34 12.24 14.86
CA MET A 69 -3.29 11.33 14.35
C MET A 69 -3.87 10.17 13.53
N GLY A 70 -4.96 9.56 13.99
CA GLY A 70 -5.67 8.51 13.26
C GLY A 70 -6.22 9.00 11.93
N LEU A 71 -6.83 10.20 11.92
CA LEU A 71 -7.38 10.80 10.71
C LEU A 71 -6.29 11.22 9.72
N ALA A 72 -5.20 11.81 10.20
CA ALA A 72 -4.03 12.14 9.39
C ALA A 72 -3.37 10.87 8.79
N GLY A 73 -3.18 9.83 9.61
CA GLY A 73 -2.64 8.55 9.15
C GLY A 73 -3.53 7.90 8.08
N SER A 74 -4.86 7.94 8.25
CA SER A 74 -5.81 7.44 7.27
C SER A 74 -5.79 8.22 5.96
N LEU A 75 -5.70 9.56 6.02
CA LEU A 75 -5.58 10.41 4.84
C LEU A 75 -4.26 10.15 4.08
N ILE A 76 -3.14 10.02 4.79
CA ILE A 76 -1.84 9.68 4.17
C ILE A 76 -1.91 8.30 3.50
N LEU A 77 -2.52 7.31 4.16
CA LEU A 77 -2.72 5.98 3.58
C LEU A 77 -3.55 6.05 2.30
N LEU A 78 -4.61 6.87 2.31
CA LEU A 78 -5.47 7.06 1.15
C LEU A 78 -4.68 7.65 -0.02
N VAL A 79 -3.87 8.68 0.23
CA VAL A 79 -2.98 9.27 -0.77
C VAL A 79 -1.95 8.26 -1.27
N ALA A 80 -1.35 7.47 -0.38
CA ALA A 80 -0.41 6.42 -0.76
C ALA A 80 -1.04 5.46 -1.77
N ILE A 81 -2.24 4.95 -1.47
CA ILE A 81 -2.94 3.98 -2.31
C ILE A 81 -3.43 4.62 -3.63
N PHE A 82 -4.15 5.74 -3.56
CA PHE A 82 -4.82 6.27 -4.76
C PHE A 82 -3.92 7.08 -5.68
N VAL A 83 -2.89 7.74 -5.15
CA VAL A 83 -1.97 8.54 -5.97
C VAL A 83 -0.79 7.69 -6.40
N TYR A 84 -0.08 7.08 -5.45
CA TYR A 84 1.21 6.45 -5.74
C TYR A 84 1.11 4.99 -6.14
N LEU A 85 0.26 4.20 -5.49
CA LEU A 85 0.07 2.80 -5.85
C LEU A 85 -0.63 2.68 -7.21
N MET A 86 -1.70 3.45 -7.46
CA MET A 86 -2.39 3.40 -8.75
C MET A 86 -1.52 3.89 -9.92
N ASP A 87 -0.69 4.92 -9.71
CA ASP A 87 0.28 5.37 -10.74
C ASP A 87 1.34 4.30 -10.99
N SER A 88 1.85 3.67 -9.94
CA SER A 88 2.79 2.55 -10.02
C SER A 88 2.22 1.37 -10.83
N MET A 89 0.98 0.97 -10.54
CA MET A 89 0.26 -0.10 -11.24
C MET A 89 0.05 0.21 -12.72
N SER A 90 -0.15 1.49 -13.06
CA SER A 90 -0.32 1.93 -14.45
C SER A 90 1.01 1.87 -15.20
N GLY A 91 2.09 2.36 -14.58
CA GLY A 91 3.45 2.28 -15.13
C GLY A 91 3.90 0.84 -15.43
N PHE A 92 3.62 -0.11 -14.52
CA PHE A 92 3.93 -1.53 -14.78
C PHE A 92 3.04 -2.15 -15.86
N SER A 93 1.76 -1.77 -15.95
CA SER A 93 0.87 -2.27 -17.02
C SER A 93 1.23 -1.74 -18.41
N GLU A 94 1.74 -0.52 -18.49
CA GLU A 94 2.26 0.08 -19.73
C GLU A 94 3.59 -0.56 -20.17
N PHE A 95 4.41 -0.99 -19.21
CA PHE A 95 5.66 -1.69 -19.49
C PHE A 95 5.43 -3.09 -20.07
N ASN A 96 4.52 -3.90 -19.48
CA ASN A 96 4.23 -5.22 -20.00
C ASN A 96 2.78 -5.64 -19.68
N SER A 97 2.08 -6.17 -20.68
CA SER A 97 0.70 -6.65 -20.57
C SER A 97 0.52 -7.73 -19.49
N ARG A 98 1.58 -8.47 -19.14
CA ARG A 98 1.61 -9.44 -18.03
C ARG A 98 1.24 -8.83 -16.68
N TYR A 99 1.46 -7.52 -16.49
CA TYR A 99 1.11 -6.80 -15.26
C TYR A 99 -0.32 -6.23 -15.27
N SER A 100 -1.00 -6.19 -16.43
CA SER A 100 -2.35 -5.60 -16.57
C SER A 100 -3.38 -6.26 -15.66
N THR A 101 -3.38 -7.60 -15.56
CA THR A 101 -4.33 -8.34 -14.71
C THR A 101 -4.14 -8.00 -13.23
N SER A 102 -2.89 -7.95 -12.78
CA SER A 102 -2.56 -7.62 -11.38
C SER A 102 -2.89 -6.15 -11.08
N SER A 103 -2.62 -5.24 -12.02
CA SER A 103 -2.96 -3.82 -11.96
C SER A 103 -4.48 -3.60 -11.83
N SER A 104 -5.28 -4.26 -12.67
CA SER A 104 -6.74 -4.20 -12.60
C SER A 104 -7.29 -4.75 -11.29
N MET A 105 -6.76 -5.87 -10.78
CA MET A 105 -7.17 -6.41 -9.48
C MET A 105 -6.90 -5.46 -8.33
N VAL A 106 -5.74 -4.79 -8.30
CA VAL A 106 -5.42 -3.76 -7.30
C VAL A 106 -6.37 -2.59 -7.41
N LYS A 107 -6.60 -2.06 -8.62
CA LYS A 107 -7.49 -0.90 -8.83
C LYS A 107 -8.92 -1.21 -8.40
N ILE A 108 -9.49 -2.32 -8.88
CA ILE A 108 -10.87 -2.71 -8.56
C ILE A 108 -11.00 -3.04 -7.06
N GLY A 109 -10.03 -3.75 -6.49
CA GLY A 109 -10.04 -4.13 -5.08
C GLY A 109 -10.00 -2.93 -4.15
N TYR A 110 -9.04 -2.03 -4.31
CA TYR A 110 -8.90 -0.86 -3.43
C TYR A 110 -9.95 0.23 -3.70
N LEU A 111 -10.26 0.54 -4.96
CA LEU A 111 -11.27 1.55 -5.31
C LEU A 111 -12.68 1.06 -4.92
N GLY A 112 -13.02 -0.17 -5.27
CA GLY A 112 -14.30 -0.77 -4.94
C GLY A 112 -14.50 -0.92 -3.43
N ALA A 113 -13.45 -1.31 -2.69
CA ALA A 113 -13.50 -1.34 -1.24
C ALA A 113 -13.74 0.05 -0.63
N CYS A 114 -13.03 1.07 -1.11
CA CYS A 114 -13.20 2.44 -0.62
C CYS A 114 -14.65 2.94 -0.83
N LEU A 115 -15.21 2.72 -2.02
CA LEU A 115 -16.62 3.03 -2.31
C LEU A 115 -17.58 2.26 -1.40
N MET A 116 -17.35 0.96 -1.21
CA MET A 116 -18.16 0.11 -0.32
C MET A 116 -18.09 0.59 1.13
N PHE A 117 -16.95 1.04 1.63
CA PHE A 117 -16.84 1.60 2.97
C PHE A 117 -17.58 2.93 3.11
N ILE A 118 -17.46 3.83 2.14
CA ILE A 118 -18.17 5.12 2.17
C ILE A 118 -19.68 4.90 2.14
N ILE A 119 -20.17 4.12 1.17
CA ILE A 119 -21.60 3.83 1.03
C ILE A 119 -22.09 3.04 2.24
N GLY A 120 -21.34 2.02 2.68
CA GLY A 120 -21.68 1.21 3.85
C GLY A 120 -21.74 2.04 5.14
N PHE A 121 -20.84 3.00 5.33
CA PHE A 121 -20.85 3.90 6.47
C PHE A 121 -22.08 4.82 6.45
N VAL A 122 -22.41 5.41 5.30
CA VAL A 122 -23.60 6.28 5.15
C VAL A 122 -24.90 5.49 5.34
N VAL A 123 -25.03 4.33 4.66
CA VAL A 123 -26.22 3.47 4.73
C VAL A 123 -26.44 2.93 6.14
N ARG A 124 -25.37 2.67 6.90
CA ARG A 124 -25.46 2.20 8.29
C ARG A 124 -26.28 3.11 9.20
N TRP A 125 -26.34 4.43 8.92
CA TRP A 125 -27.16 5.37 9.69
C TRP A 125 -28.66 5.14 9.52
N ILE A 126 -29.08 4.62 8.37
CA ILE A 126 -30.50 4.41 8.03
C ILE A 126 -30.86 2.92 8.19
N LEU A 127 -30.04 2.01 7.64
CA LEU A 127 -30.22 0.56 7.70
C LEU A 127 -28.93 -0.11 8.20
N PRO A 128 -28.80 -0.34 9.53
CA PRO A 128 -27.55 -0.82 10.13
C PRO A 128 -27.14 -2.22 9.65
N LEU A 129 -28.11 -3.11 9.39
CA LEU A 129 -27.82 -4.47 8.91
C LEU A 129 -27.24 -4.47 7.50
N ILE A 130 -27.81 -3.65 6.60
CA ILE A 130 -27.34 -3.54 5.21
C ILE A 130 -25.98 -2.84 5.18
N GLY A 131 -25.80 -1.77 5.96
CA GLY A 131 -24.51 -1.10 6.08
C GLY A 131 -23.40 -2.04 6.55
N LEU A 132 -23.68 -2.94 7.49
CA LEU A 132 -22.73 -3.96 7.94
C LEU A 132 -22.33 -4.91 6.80
N ILE A 133 -23.29 -5.37 5.99
CA ILE A 133 -23.04 -6.24 4.84
C ILE A 133 -22.16 -5.53 3.79
N LEU A 134 -22.42 -4.25 3.50
CA LEU A 134 -21.59 -3.48 2.57
C LEU A 134 -20.16 -3.29 3.10
N ILE A 135 -20.01 -2.99 4.38
CA ILE A 135 -18.69 -2.89 5.03
C ILE A 135 -17.96 -4.23 4.93
N PHE A 136 -18.65 -5.35 5.18
CA PHE A 136 -18.08 -6.68 5.04
C PHE A 136 -17.65 -6.99 3.59
N LEU A 137 -18.47 -6.61 2.61
CA LEU A 137 -18.11 -6.75 1.19
C LEU A 137 -16.89 -5.88 0.84
N GLY A 138 -16.79 -4.67 1.40
CA GLY A 138 -15.60 -3.82 1.26
C GLY A 138 -14.33 -4.48 1.79
N VAL A 139 -14.40 -5.19 2.92
CA VAL A 139 -13.27 -5.98 3.44
C VAL A 139 -12.87 -7.08 2.47
N LEU A 140 -13.82 -7.80 1.88
CA LEU A 140 -13.52 -8.82 0.86
C LEU A 140 -12.83 -8.22 -0.37
N LEU A 141 -13.27 -7.04 -0.83
CA LEU A 141 -12.63 -6.34 -1.94
C LEU A 141 -11.19 -5.89 -1.61
N LEU A 142 -10.92 -5.45 -0.36
CA LEU A 142 -9.55 -5.15 0.06
C LEU A 142 -8.64 -6.38 -0.02
N ILE A 143 -9.14 -7.57 0.36
CA ILE A 143 -8.37 -8.81 0.26
C ILE A 143 -8.03 -9.09 -1.21
N VAL A 144 -8.99 -8.95 -2.13
CA VAL A 144 -8.73 -9.10 -3.57
C VAL A 144 -7.66 -8.10 -4.05
N GLY A 145 -7.75 -6.84 -3.61
CA GLY A 145 -6.74 -5.82 -3.92
C GLY A 145 -5.34 -6.19 -3.40
N LYS A 146 -5.25 -6.72 -2.18
CA LYS A 146 -3.99 -7.23 -1.61
C LYS A 146 -3.44 -8.42 -2.39
N ILE A 147 -4.28 -9.38 -2.80
CA ILE A 147 -3.85 -10.52 -3.61
C ILE A 147 -3.30 -10.06 -4.96
N GLY A 148 -3.97 -9.09 -5.62
CA GLY A 148 -3.48 -8.48 -6.85
C GLY A 148 -2.10 -7.84 -6.67
N PHE A 149 -1.90 -7.17 -5.53
CA PHE A 149 -0.63 -6.53 -5.19
C PHE A 149 0.50 -7.55 -4.98
N VAL A 150 0.24 -8.60 -4.19
CA VAL A 150 1.17 -9.72 -3.97
C VAL A 150 1.53 -10.39 -5.29
N SER A 151 0.55 -10.63 -6.17
CA SER A 151 0.78 -11.20 -7.50
C SER A 151 1.73 -10.34 -8.33
N LEU A 152 1.61 -9.01 -8.27
CA LEU A 152 2.53 -8.10 -8.94
C LEU A 152 3.96 -8.21 -8.38
N LEU A 153 4.13 -8.25 -7.05
CA LEU A 153 5.44 -8.41 -6.43
C LEU A 153 6.14 -9.71 -6.81
N VAL A 154 5.39 -10.81 -6.90
CA VAL A 154 5.93 -12.10 -7.35
C VAL A 154 6.37 -12.03 -8.81
N LYS A 155 5.59 -11.38 -9.69
CA LYS A 155 5.98 -11.16 -11.10
C LYS A 155 7.21 -10.27 -11.22
N LEU A 156 7.32 -9.20 -10.43
CA LEU A 156 8.50 -8.34 -10.39
C LEU A 156 9.76 -9.10 -9.96
N ASN A 157 9.64 -10.01 -8.99
CA ASN A 157 10.75 -10.91 -8.64
C ASN A 157 11.14 -11.82 -9.82
N GLY A 158 10.17 -12.35 -10.56
CA GLY A 158 10.43 -13.18 -11.74
C GLY A 158 11.20 -12.44 -12.83
N ASP A 159 10.85 -11.18 -13.10
CA ASP A 159 11.43 -10.40 -14.19
C ASP A 159 12.76 -9.71 -13.78
N PHE A 160 12.86 -9.20 -12.55
CA PHE A 160 14.04 -8.46 -12.07
C PHE A 160 14.99 -9.27 -11.17
N LYS A 161 14.63 -10.52 -10.84
CA LYS A 161 15.42 -11.46 -10.00
C LYS A 161 15.84 -10.90 -8.63
N GLU A 162 15.00 -10.06 -8.03
CA GLU A 162 15.27 -9.44 -6.74
C GLU A 162 14.38 -10.04 -5.65
N SER A 163 14.99 -10.88 -4.81
CA SER A 163 14.32 -11.67 -3.77
C SER A 163 13.56 -10.81 -2.75
N ALA A 164 13.94 -9.55 -2.58
CA ALA A 164 13.27 -8.62 -1.68
C ALA A 164 11.79 -8.40 -2.04
N PHE A 165 11.42 -8.43 -3.33
CA PHE A 165 10.01 -8.35 -3.73
C PHE A 165 9.24 -9.61 -3.32
N LEU A 166 9.86 -10.79 -3.42
CA LEU A 166 9.24 -12.04 -2.98
C LEU A 166 9.08 -12.09 -1.47
N ILE A 167 10.11 -11.68 -0.72
CA ILE A 167 10.04 -11.60 0.75
C ILE A 167 8.91 -10.66 1.17
N SER A 168 8.84 -9.47 0.56
CA SER A 168 7.76 -8.52 0.80
C SER A 168 6.39 -9.12 0.48
N ALA A 169 6.25 -9.83 -0.65
CA ALA A 169 5.01 -10.51 -1.05
C ALA A 169 4.55 -11.53 -0.01
N VAL A 170 5.46 -12.38 0.49
CA VAL A 170 5.15 -13.39 1.52
C VAL A 170 4.72 -12.71 2.81
N ILE A 171 5.43 -11.66 3.25
CA ILE A 171 5.07 -10.94 4.47
C ILE A 171 3.72 -10.25 4.32
N TYR A 172 3.38 -9.68 3.16
CA TYR A 172 2.04 -9.12 2.93
C TYR A 172 0.91 -10.15 2.99
N ILE A 173 1.16 -11.39 2.55
CA ILE A 173 0.19 -12.49 2.71
C ILE A 173 -0.03 -12.78 4.20
N VAL A 174 1.05 -12.96 4.96
CA VAL A 174 0.96 -13.19 6.41
C VAL A 174 0.35 -11.97 7.13
N GLY A 175 0.61 -10.77 6.60
CA GLY A 175 0.09 -9.50 7.07
C GLY A 175 -1.42 -9.33 6.93
N ILE A 176 -2.09 -10.15 6.12
CA ILE A 176 -3.56 -10.24 6.12
C ILE A 176 -4.08 -10.71 7.48
N LEU A 177 -3.37 -11.66 8.12
CA LEU A 177 -3.75 -12.21 9.42
C LEU A 177 -3.19 -11.35 10.57
N LEU A 178 -2.01 -10.75 10.35
CA LEU A 178 -1.29 -9.97 11.34
C LEU A 178 -0.95 -8.59 10.76
N PRO A 179 -1.86 -7.60 10.87
CA PRO A 179 -1.68 -6.26 10.30
C PRO A 179 -0.33 -5.56 10.59
N PRO A 180 0.31 -5.74 11.76
CA PRO A 180 1.63 -5.13 12.01
C PRO A 180 2.74 -5.61 11.06
N LEU A 181 2.61 -6.79 10.46
CA LEU A 181 3.61 -7.29 9.50
C LEU A 181 3.61 -6.52 8.18
N ASP A 182 2.49 -5.87 7.81
CA ASP A 182 2.43 -5.02 6.61
C ASP A 182 3.42 -3.86 6.69
N PHE A 183 3.69 -3.34 7.90
CA PHE A 183 4.70 -2.31 8.12
C PHE A 183 6.09 -2.81 7.71
N VAL A 184 6.47 -4.00 8.17
CA VAL A 184 7.76 -4.62 7.84
C VAL A 184 7.86 -4.93 6.34
N ALA A 185 6.78 -5.46 5.75
CA ALA A 185 6.71 -5.72 4.31
C ALA A 185 6.94 -4.45 3.48
N SER A 186 6.41 -3.32 3.95
CA SER A 186 6.52 -2.02 3.30
C SER A 186 7.94 -1.45 3.36
N ILE A 187 8.68 -1.68 4.46
CA ILE A 187 10.10 -1.30 4.55
C ILE A 187 10.93 -2.05 3.52
N ILE A 188 10.75 -3.37 3.43
CA ILE A 188 11.49 -4.20 2.45
C ILE A 188 11.12 -3.79 1.03
N LEU A 189 9.85 -3.51 0.78
CA LEU A 189 9.37 -3.03 -0.51
C LEU A 189 10.02 -1.70 -0.91
N PHE A 190 10.16 -0.77 0.04
CA PHE A 190 10.81 0.52 -0.20
C PHE A 190 12.25 0.32 -0.66
N ILE A 191 13.02 -0.47 0.07
CA ILE A 191 14.42 -0.77 -0.24
C ILE A 191 14.55 -1.45 -1.61
N ALA A 192 13.70 -2.44 -1.90
CA ALA A 192 13.69 -3.14 -3.18
C ALA A 192 13.38 -2.20 -4.36
N SER A 193 12.38 -1.32 -4.17
CA SER A 193 11.94 -0.37 -5.19
C SER A 193 12.98 0.70 -5.46
N ASP A 194 13.63 1.23 -4.42
CA ASP A 194 14.68 2.25 -4.56
C ASP A 194 15.98 1.68 -5.17
N SER A 195 16.37 0.46 -4.76
CA SER A 195 17.46 -0.30 -5.39
C SER A 195 17.21 -0.50 -6.90
N MET A 196 16.00 -0.88 -7.29
CA MET A 196 15.66 -1.00 -8.72
C MET A 196 15.64 0.36 -9.42
N LEU A 197 15.04 1.37 -8.82
CA LEU A 197 14.98 2.71 -9.39
C LEU A 197 16.38 3.28 -9.68
N SER A 198 17.32 3.08 -8.76
CA SER A 198 18.71 3.52 -8.96
C SER A 198 19.40 2.75 -10.09
N ARG A 199 19.22 1.43 -10.19
CA ARG A 199 19.77 0.61 -11.30
C ARG A 199 19.23 1.03 -12.67
N VAL A 200 17.92 1.28 -12.77
CA VAL A 200 17.29 1.72 -14.04
C VAL A 200 17.77 3.12 -14.46
N LYS A 201 18.00 4.03 -13.49
CA LYS A 201 18.54 5.37 -13.77
C LYS A 201 20.02 5.35 -14.15
N VAL A 202 20.86 4.57 -13.48
CA VAL A 202 22.29 4.48 -13.82
C VAL A 202 22.49 3.93 -15.23
N ALA A 203 21.70 2.92 -15.61
CA ALA A 203 21.70 2.40 -16.97
C ALA A 203 21.24 3.42 -18.04
N GLN A 204 20.58 4.53 -17.65
CA GLN A 204 20.19 5.60 -18.57
C GLN A 204 21.39 6.51 -18.87
N THR A 205 22.22 6.81 -17.87
CA THR A 205 23.39 7.68 -18.03
C THR A 205 24.47 7.05 -18.92
N SER A 206 24.60 5.72 -18.87
CA SER A 206 25.54 4.98 -19.72
C SER A 206 25.14 4.95 -21.20
N ALA A 207 23.84 5.06 -21.51
CA ALA A 207 23.35 5.04 -22.89
C ALA A 207 23.40 6.43 -23.58
N VAL A 208 23.49 7.51 -22.80
CA VAL A 208 23.56 8.90 -23.32
C VAL A 208 25.00 9.37 -23.52
N SER A 209 25.99 8.60 -23.05
CA SER A 209 27.43 8.94 -23.11
C SER A 209 28.20 8.24 -24.23
N VAL A 210 27.50 7.66 -25.22
CA VAL A 210 28.10 7.03 -26.42
C VAL A 210 27.67 7.76 -27.67
#